data_AF-A0A836K2W2-F1
#
_entry.id   AF-A0A836K2W2-F1
#
_cell.length_a   1.000
_cell.length_b   1.000
_cell.length_c   1.000
_cell.angle_alpha   90.00
_cell.angle_beta   90.00
_cell.angle_gamma   90.00
#
_symmetry.space_group_name_H-M   'P 1'
#
loop_
_entity.id
_entity.type
_entity.pdbx_description
1 polymer ?
#
loop_
_entity_poly.entity_id
_entity_poly.type
_entity_poly.pdbx_seq_one_letter_code
_entity_poly.pdbx_strand_id
1 'polypeptide(L)'
;VKSPIFLYVNAILNGLPTIRSSGIEIEKLMRKRFDELQDRHSGTWYLFLTCAIAFAVVADLIMCLFLACICFFLISMNETGKLYYI
;
A
#
# COMPACT_ATOMS: atom_id res chain seq x y z
N VAL A 1 6.37 14.65 -14.63
CA VAL A 1 5.43 14.24 -15.70
C VAL A 1 4.03 14.23 -15.09
N LYS A 2 3.01 14.83 -15.73
CA LYS A 2 1.65 14.80 -15.16
C LYS A 2 1.10 13.36 -15.22
N SER A 3 0.39 12.93 -14.17
CA SER A 3 -0.24 11.61 -14.15
C SER A 3 -1.17 11.44 -15.36
N PRO A 4 -1.14 10.30 -16.08
CA PRO A 4 -1.98 10.07 -17.26
C PRO A 4 -3.47 10.31 -17.01
N ILE A 5 -3.98 9.99 -15.82
CA ILE A 5 -5.38 10.21 -15.46
C ILE A 5 -5.73 11.70 -15.38
N PHE A 6 -4.83 12.55 -14.90
CA PHE A 6 -5.06 13.99 -14.82
C PHE A 6 -5.07 14.63 -16.21
N LEU A 7 -4.16 14.20 -17.08
CA LEU A 7 -4.14 14.64 -18.48
C LEU A 7 -5.44 14.23 -19.20
N TYR A 8 -5.87 12.98 -18.97
CA TYR A 8 -7.08 12.43 -19.56
C TYR A 8 -8.36 13.14 -19.07
N VAL A 9 -8.48 13.40 -17.77
CA VAL A 9 -9.59 14.18 -17.19
C VAL A 9 -9.61 15.59 -17.75
N ASN A 10 -8.47 16.26 -17.85
CA ASN A 10 -8.40 17.60 -18.44
C ASN A 10 -8.87 17.59 -19.91
N ALA A 11 -8.49 16.58 -20.69
CA ALA A 11 -8.96 16.42 -22.07
C ALA A 11 -10.48 16.19 -22.15
N ILE A 12 -11.04 15.34 -21.28
CA ILE A 12 -12.49 15.10 -21.21
C ILE A 12 -13.25 16.38 -20.85
N LEU A 13 -12.80 17.11 -19.83
CA LEU A 13 -13.48 18.32 -19.36
C LEU A 13 -13.53 19.39 -20.46
N ASN A 14 -12.44 19.59 -21.19
CA ASN A 14 -12.40 20.53 -22.31
C ASN A 14 -13.24 20.06 -23.52
N GLY A 15 -13.33 18.74 -23.75
CA GLY A 15 -14.11 18.14 -24.84
C GLY A 15 -15.54 17.75 -24.48
N LEU A 16 -16.02 18.06 -23.28
CA LEU A 16 -17.27 17.53 -22.73
C LEU A 16 -18.50 17.83 -23.60
N PRO A 17 -18.68 19.04 -24.19
CA PRO A 17 -19.81 19.31 -25.09
C PRO A 17 -19.81 18.38 -26.30
N THR A 18 -18.64 18.16 -26.92
CA THR A 18 -18.47 17.26 -28.08
C THR A 18 -18.75 15.82 -27.70
N ILE A 19 -18.25 15.35 -26.55
CA ILE A 19 -18.53 13.99 -26.05
C ILE A 19 -20.03 13.79 -25.89
N ARG A 20 -20.74 14.76 -25.31
CA ARG A 20 -22.19 14.68 -25.09
C ARG A 20 -23.00 14.72 -26.39
N SER A 21 -22.58 15.51 -27.39
CA SER A 21 -23.28 15.57 -28.69
C SER A 21 -23.00 14.35 -29.58
N SER A 22 -21.94 13.59 -29.31
CA SER A 22 -21.54 12.44 -30.14
C SER A 22 -22.22 11.12 -29.74
N GLY A 23 -23.05 11.12 -28.69
CA GLY A 23 -23.90 9.99 -28.31
C GLY A 23 -23.32 9.05 -27.24
N ILE A 24 -24.16 8.10 -26.81
CA ILE A 24 -23.92 7.27 -25.61
C ILE A 24 -22.69 6.35 -25.73
N GLU A 25 -22.36 5.90 -26.94
CA GLU A 25 -21.26 4.96 -27.16
C GLU A 25 -19.90 5.60 -26.93
N ILE A 26 -19.74 6.89 -27.27
CA ILE A 26 -18.52 7.64 -27.01
C ILE A 26 -18.36 7.92 -25.51
N GLU A 27 -19.46 8.23 -24.80
CA GLU A 27 -19.41 8.37 -23.35
C GLU A 27 -18.95 7.08 -22.66
N LYS A 28 -19.51 5.92 -23.06
CA LYS A 28 -19.11 4.61 -22.54
C LYS A 28 -17.63 4.31 -22.79
N LEU A 29 -17.14 4.58 -24.01
CA LEU A 29 -15.74 4.39 -24.35
C LEU A 29 -14.84 5.27 -23.47
N MET A 30 -15.19 6.53 -23.29
CA MET A 30 -14.42 7.47 -22.47
C MET A 30 -14.41 7.05 -21.00
N ARG A 31 -15.55 6.57 -20.48
CA ARG A 31 -15.67 6.03 -19.12
C ARG A 31 -14.82 4.79 -18.92
N LYS A 32 -14.91 3.81 -19.82
CA LYS A 32 -14.07 2.60 -19.77
C LYS A 32 -12.58 2.94 -19.70
N ARG A 33 -12.15 3.92 -20.51
CA ARG A 33 -10.75 4.34 -20.51
C ARG A 33 -10.34 5.09 -19.24
N PHE A 34 -11.26 5.85 -18.64
CA PHE A 34 -11.06 6.44 -17.32
C PHE A 34 -10.87 5.35 -16.26
N ASP A 35 -11.75 4.35 -16.24
CA ASP A 35 -11.73 3.24 -15.29
C ASP A 35 -10.41 2.46 -15.39
N GLU A 36 -9.92 2.15 -16.61
CA GLU A 36 -8.62 1.49 -16.81
C GLU A 36 -7.44 2.29 -16.23
N LEU A 37 -7.45 3.62 -16.37
CA LEU A 37 -6.42 4.48 -15.80
C LEU A 37 -6.52 4.54 -14.28
N GLN A 38 -7.74 4.56 -13.75
CA GLN A 38 -8.00 4.60 -12.32
C GLN A 38 -7.61 3.28 -11.65
N ASP A 39 -7.96 2.14 -12.24
CA ASP A 39 -7.64 0.79 -11.74
C ASP A 39 -6.13 0.56 -11.68
N ARG A 40 -5.38 1.05 -12.68
CA ARG A 40 -3.91 0.97 -12.63
C ARG A 40 -3.34 1.80 -11.49
N HIS A 41 -3.87 3.01 -11.29
CA HIS A 41 -3.41 3.89 -10.23
C HIS A 41 -3.75 3.32 -8.84
N SER A 42 -5.01 2.94 -8.62
CA SER A 42 -5.48 2.36 -7.36
C SER A 42 -4.83 1.00 -7.08
N GLY A 43 -4.61 0.17 -8.09
CA GLY A 43 -3.91 -1.12 -7.96
C GLY A 43 -2.45 -0.95 -7.56
N THR A 44 -1.74 0.01 -8.14
CA THR A 44 -0.35 0.33 -7.74
C THR A 44 -0.30 0.85 -6.31
N TRP A 45 -1.23 1.73 -5.94
CA TRP A 45 -1.35 2.26 -4.58
C TRP A 45 -1.66 1.16 -3.56
N TYR A 46 -2.58 0.25 -3.88
CA TYR A 46 -2.91 -0.90 -3.04
C TYR A 46 -1.69 -1.79 -2.83
N LEU A 47 -0.95 -2.14 -3.89
CA LEU A 47 0.25 -2.94 -3.79
C LEU A 47 1.33 -2.29 -2.91
N PHE A 48 1.51 -0.97 -3.04
CA PHE A 48 2.42 -0.21 -2.18
C PHE A 48 2.03 -0.33 -0.70
N LEU A 49 0.74 -0.13 -0.39
CA LEU A 49 0.23 -0.27 0.97
C LEU A 49 0.39 -1.69 1.51
N THR A 50 0.03 -2.71 0.73
CA THR A 50 0.20 -4.12 1.10
C THR A 50 1.67 -4.45 1.37
N CYS A 51 2.59 -3.95 0.55
CA CYS A 51 4.03 -4.13 0.76
C CYS A 51 4.51 -3.46 2.06
N ALA A 52 4.06 -2.24 2.34
CA ALA A 52 4.39 -1.54 3.58
C ALA A 52 3.89 -2.30 4.83
N ILE A 53 2.67 -2.84 4.78
CA ILE A 53 2.11 -3.66 5.86
C ILE A 53 2.91 -4.96 6.01
N ALA A 54 3.23 -5.65 4.92
CA ALA A 54 4.02 -6.87 4.97
C ALA A 54 5.41 -6.62 5.57
N PHE A 55 6.06 -5.51 5.23
CA PHE A 55 7.32 -5.09 5.84
C PHE A 55 7.18 -4.86 7.35
N ALA A 56 6.12 -4.16 7.78
CA ALA A 56 5.85 -3.95 9.20
C ALA A 56 5.66 -5.28 9.95
N VAL A 57 4.90 -6.22 9.39
CA VAL A 57 4.72 -7.56 9.99
C VAL A 57 6.05 -8.29 10.13
N VAL A 58 6.90 -8.26 9.11
CA VAL A 58 8.23 -8.90 9.16
C VAL A 58 9.12 -8.23 10.21
N ALA A 59 9.09 -6.90 10.30
CA ALA A 59 9.83 -6.16 11.32
C ALA A 59 9.34 -6.50 12.74
N ASP A 60 8.03 -6.60 12.95
CA ASP A 60 7.44 -7.00 14.23
C ASP A 60 7.86 -8.41 14.64
N LEU A 61 7.92 -9.35 13.68
CA LEU A 61 8.42 -10.71 13.95
C LEU A 61 9.89 -10.72 14.40
N ILE A 62 10.74 -9.90 13.75
CA ILE A 62 12.15 -9.75 14.14
C ILE A 62 12.26 -9.16 15.56
N MET A 63 11.47 -8.13 15.86
CA MET A 63 11.45 -7.49 17.18
C MET A 63 10.96 -8.45 18.28
N CYS A 64 9.92 -9.24 18.01
CA CYS A 64 9.42 -10.26 18.93
C CYS A 64 10.48 -11.33 19.22
N LEU A 65 11.20 -11.80 18.20
CA LEU A 65 12.27 -12.78 18.38
C LEU A 65 13.43 -12.20 19.22
N PHE A 66 13.84 -10.97 18.92
CA PHE A 66 14.85 -10.27 19.70
C PHE A 66 14.46 -10.12 21.18
N LEU A 67 13.21 -9.71 21.44
CA LEU A 67 12.69 -9.58 22.80
C LEU A 67 12.65 -10.93 23.52
N ALA A 68 12.21 -11.99 22.84
CA ALA A 68 12.21 -13.34 23.40
C ALA A 68 13.63 -13.77 23.83
N CYS A 69 14.63 -13.55 22.97
CA CYS A 69 16.03 -13.82 23.30
C CYS A 69 16.46 -13.08 24.57
N ILE A 70 16.22 -11.77 24.66
CA ILE A 70 16.55 -10.97 25.84
C ILE A 70 15.88 -11.51 27.09
N CYS A 71 14.57 -11.81 27.03
CA CYS A 71 13.83 -12.35 28.16
C CYS A 71 14.45 -13.67 28.65
N PHE A 72 14.77 -14.61 27.75
CA PHE A 72 15.41 -15.88 28.13
C PHE A 72 16.80 -15.68 28.74
N PHE A 73 17.62 -14.79 28.17
CA PHE A 73 18.94 -14.47 28.74
C PHE A 73 18.82 -13.88 30.15
N LEU A 74 17.92 -12.93 30.37
CA LEU A 74 17.73 -12.30 31.68
C LEU A 74 17.22 -13.30 32.73
N ILE A 75 16.30 -14.19 32.37
CA ILE A 75 15.81 -15.25 33.26
C ILE A 75 16.96 -16.16 33.67
N SER A 76 17.77 -16.62 32.71
CA SER A 76 18.93 -17.49 32.98
C SER A 76 20.00 -16.80 33.84
N MET A 77 20.26 -15.52 33.61
CA MET A 77 21.17 -14.72 34.44
C MET A 77 20.65 -14.55 35.88
N ASN A 78 19.35 -14.37 36.06
CA ASN A 78 18.75 -14.26 37.39
C ASN A 78 18.86 -15.57 38.19
N GLU A 79 18.64 -16.72 37.52
CA GLU A 79 18.80 -18.04 38.14
C GLU A 79 20.26 -18.35 38.52
N THR A 80 21.21 -18.03 37.65
CA THR A 80 22.64 -18.19 37.97
C THR A 80 23.05 -17.27 39.10
N GLY A 81 22.59 -16.02 39.13
CA GLY A 81 22.74 -15.14 40.29
C GLY A 81 22.28 -15.83 41.58
N LYS A 82 21.06 -16.40 41.59
CA LYS A 82 20.50 -17.17 42.74
C LYS A 82 21.42 -18.20 43.34
N LEU A 83 22.16 -18.91 42.50
CA LEU A 83 23.07 -19.95 42.96
C LEU A 83 24.33 -19.41 43.63
N TYR A 84 24.76 -18.18 43.33
CA TYR A 84 26.00 -17.59 43.87
C TYR A 84 25.82 -16.92 45.24
N TYR A 85 24.58 -16.64 45.65
CA TYR A 85 24.27 -16.02 46.94
C TYR A 85 23.56 -16.95 47.94
N ILE A 86 23.56 -18.26 47.67
CA ILE A 86 23.20 -19.35 48.60
C ILE A 86 24.50 -20.12 48.88
#